data_AF-A0A7W1CEX4-F1
#
_entry.id   AF-A0A7W1CEX4-F1
#
_cell.length_a   1.000
_cell.length_b   1.000
_cell.length_c   1.000
_cell.angle_alpha   90.00
_cell.angle_beta   90.00
_cell.angle_gamma   90.00
#
_symmetry.space_group_name_H-M   'P 1'
#
loop_
_entity.id
_entity.type
_entity.pdbx_description
1 polymer ?
#
loop_
_entity_poly.entity_id
_entity_poly.type
_entity_poly.pdbx_seq_one_letter_code
_entity_poly.pdbx_strand_id
1 'polypeptide(L)'
;RHDVTEPILLEVDQIYNLACPASPVHYQYNPVKTVKTSVMGAINMLGMAKRVRARILQASTSEVYGDPLVHPQTEDYFGNVNSIGLRSCFSDDTEILTKNGWEKFPDVTREDEVATLTKTHSIEYHRPLEVIKQRYVGELINFQNHNSDLLVTPNHKMYVREREGENFELIPAFASINWSRAQMLKVVNYEAEDKEWFSFPFVEEARRFAKLQFVDSYKLISDFQEILLKIGFAGNIGLSDTRKEKPIYSTHILNRVNKRFVTPTYSERTVEFYDGYVYCVNVPNHVIYVRRNGKALFCGNCYDEGKRVAETLFMDYHRQNGVDTRIVRIFNTFGPKMLENDGRVVSNFIVQALRGDDLTIYGSGEQTRSFCYVDDLVEGLIRLMNTEKETINLPVNIGNPGEFTMNELAREVARAVGKDVKIKHLPLPPDDPKQRQPNIERAKNLLGWSPTIPLAEGLQKTVDYFAKRIEKSEIEG
;
A
#
# COMPACT_ATOMS: atom_id res chain seq x y z
N ARG A 1 -9.86 19.42 18.73
CA ARG A 1 -9.45 18.23 17.93
C ARG A 1 -9.74 17.02 18.81
N HIS A 2 -10.55 16.07 18.33
CA HIS A 2 -10.97 14.88 19.10
C HIS A 2 -10.69 13.62 18.28
N ASP A 3 -10.35 12.52 18.95
CA ASP A 3 -10.17 11.22 18.31
C ASP A 3 -11.49 10.47 18.31
N VAL A 4 -12.08 10.26 17.13
CA VAL A 4 -13.40 9.62 17.01
C VAL A 4 -13.43 8.19 17.53
N THR A 5 -12.28 7.53 17.75
CA THR A 5 -12.26 6.22 18.41
C THR A 5 -12.65 6.28 19.87
N GLU A 6 -12.62 7.47 20.48
CA GLU A 6 -13.12 7.73 21.82
C GLU A 6 -14.53 8.34 21.77
N PRO A 7 -15.42 7.98 22.72
CA PRO A 7 -16.74 8.59 22.81
C PRO A 7 -16.67 10.11 22.98
N ILE A 8 -17.65 10.80 22.41
CA ILE A 8 -17.87 12.24 22.61
C ILE A 8 -19.37 12.50 22.74
N LEU A 9 -19.73 13.47 23.58
CA LEU A 9 -21.10 13.89 23.78
C LEU A 9 -21.25 15.32 23.28
N LEU A 10 -21.99 15.49 22.19
CA LEU A 10 -22.34 16.78 21.59
C LEU A 10 -23.85 16.83 21.37
N GLU A 11 -24.40 18.04 21.32
CA GLU A 11 -25.76 18.32 20.88
C GLU A 11 -25.67 18.89 19.46
N VAL A 12 -26.05 18.10 18.46
CA VAL A 12 -25.93 18.44 17.03
C VAL A 12 -27.10 17.84 16.26
N ASP A 13 -27.53 18.52 15.18
CA ASP A 13 -28.59 18.02 14.32
C ASP A 13 -28.06 17.15 13.16
N GLN A 14 -26.80 17.37 12.74
CA GLN A 14 -26.17 16.69 11.62
C GLN A 14 -24.73 16.27 11.93
N ILE A 15 -24.34 15.07 11.52
CA ILE A 15 -23.00 14.51 11.69
C ILE A 15 -22.45 14.08 10.33
N TYR A 16 -21.33 14.65 9.91
CA TYR A 16 -20.59 14.24 8.72
C TYR A 16 -19.39 13.38 9.15
N ASN A 17 -19.51 12.05 9.06
CA ASN A 17 -18.44 11.13 9.46
C ASN A 17 -17.42 10.95 8.33
N LEU A 18 -16.42 11.84 8.29
CA LEU A 18 -15.38 11.92 7.25
C LEU A 18 -13.97 11.54 7.76
N ALA A 19 -13.86 10.92 8.95
CA ALA A 19 -12.63 10.86 9.73
C ALA A 19 -11.55 9.84 9.27
N CYS A 20 -11.75 9.15 8.15
CA CYS A 20 -10.82 8.12 7.66
C CYS A 20 -9.96 8.65 6.50
N PRO A 21 -8.64 8.38 6.47
CA PRO A 21 -7.79 8.79 5.35
C PRO A 21 -8.30 8.24 4.01
N ALA A 22 -8.16 9.04 2.95
CA ALA A 22 -8.66 8.73 1.61
C ALA A 22 -7.56 8.28 0.63
N SER A 23 -6.28 8.38 1.01
CA SER A 23 -5.15 7.97 0.18
C SER A 23 -4.63 6.59 0.61
N PRO A 24 -4.35 5.69 -0.34
CA PRO A 24 -3.74 4.38 -0.09
C PRO A 24 -2.54 4.44 0.84
N VAL A 25 -1.62 5.36 0.58
CA VAL A 25 -0.40 5.54 1.38
C VAL A 25 -0.72 5.84 2.85
N HIS A 26 -1.75 6.66 3.10
CA HIS A 26 -2.08 7.16 4.43
C HIS A 26 -2.87 6.17 5.28
N TYR A 27 -3.84 5.45 4.72
CA TYR A 27 -4.56 4.45 5.50
C TYR A 27 -3.76 3.16 5.66
N GLN A 28 -2.82 2.87 4.74
CA GLN A 28 -1.89 1.75 4.87
C GLN A 28 -0.90 1.98 6.00
N TYR A 29 -0.37 3.20 6.17
CA TYR A 29 0.62 3.55 7.22
C TYR A 29 0.31 3.02 8.64
N ASN A 30 -0.96 3.02 9.04
CA ASN A 30 -1.39 2.42 10.30
C ASN A 30 -2.76 1.75 10.16
N PRO A 31 -2.81 0.51 9.65
CA PRO A 31 -4.06 -0.12 9.23
C PRO A 31 -4.94 -0.49 10.43
N VAL A 32 -4.34 -0.81 11.58
CA VAL A 32 -5.08 -1.07 12.82
C VAL A 32 -5.77 0.20 13.31
N LYS A 33 -5.06 1.34 13.31
CA LYS A 33 -5.69 2.62 13.67
C LYS A 33 -6.74 3.01 12.64
N THR A 34 -6.49 2.83 11.34
CA THR A 34 -7.48 3.06 10.27
C THR A 34 -8.75 2.24 10.49
N VAL A 35 -8.64 0.94 10.79
CA VAL A 35 -9.78 0.07 11.08
C VAL A 35 -10.48 0.52 12.37
N LYS A 36 -9.75 0.81 13.45
CA LYS A 36 -10.34 1.35 14.68
C LYS A 36 -11.09 2.65 14.41
N THR A 37 -10.50 3.58 13.67
CA THR A 37 -11.15 4.85 13.29
C THR A 37 -12.38 4.60 12.43
N SER A 38 -12.35 3.65 11.50
CA SER A 38 -13.49 3.33 10.63
C SER A 38 -14.62 2.62 11.39
N VAL A 39 -14.29 1.73 12.32
CA VAL A 39 -15.26 0.89 13.05
C VAL A 39 -15.69 1.54 14.37
N MET A 40 -14.75 1.77 15.30
CA MET A 40 -15.06 2.40 16.58
C MET A 40 -15.54 3.83 16.38
N GLY A 41 -14.94 4.57 15.44
CA GLY A 41 -15.43 5.91 15.08
C GLY A 41 -16.87 5.89 14.57
N ALA A 42 -17.22 4.96 13.68
CA ALA A 42 -18.60 4.80 13.24
C ALA A 42 -19.54 4.44 14.39
N ILE A 43 -19.17 3.49 15.27
CA ILE A 43 -19.97 3.09 16.44
C ILE A 43 -20.23 4.29 17.36
N ASN A 44 -19.19 5.05 17.70
CA ASN A 44 -19.31 6.22 18.58
C ASN A 44 -20.20 7.30 17.96
N MET A 45 -20.02 7.59 16.68
CA MET A 45 -20.82 8.60 15.99
C MET A 45 -22.28 8.15 15.80
N LEU A 46 -22.53 6.87 15.50
CA LEU A 46 -23.88 6.30 15.42
C LEU A 46 -24.58 6.30 16.79
N GLY A 47 -23.85 5.99 17.86
CA GLY A 47 -24.34 6.09 19.24
C GLY A 47 -24.74 7.53 19.60
N MET A 48 -23.91 8.50 19.22
CA MET A 48 -24.21 9.92 19.40
C MET A 48 -25.43 10.34 18.56
N ALA A 49 -25.48 9.96 17.28
CA ALA A 49 -26.60 10.25 16.38
C ALA A 49 -27.92 9.73 16.95
N LYS A 50 -27.93 8.49 17.43
CA LYS A 50 -29.09 7.89 18.10
C LYS A 50 -29.51 8.67 19.35
N ARG A 51 -28.54 9.07 20.18
CA ARG A 51 -28.79 9.79 21.44
C ARG A 51 -29.51 11.12 21.21
N VAL A 52 -29.03 11.91 20.25
CA VAL A 52 -29.53 13.27 20.01
C VAL A 52 -30.51 13.35 18.83
N ARG A 53 -30.84 12.20 18.22
CA ARG A 53 -31.66 12.10 17.00
C ARG A 53 -31.09 12.90 15.83
N ALA A 54 -29.76 12.99 15.74
CA ALA A 54 -29.09 13.61 14.61
C ALA A 54 -29.18 12.74 13.36
N ARG A 55 -29.20 13.40 12.21
CA ARG A 55 -28.91 12.77 10.93
C ARG A 55 -27.40 12.55 10.79
N ILE A 56 -27.00 11.40 10.27
CA ILE A 56 -25.58 11.05 10.14
C ILE A 56 -25.24 10.54 8.74
N LEU A 57 -24.16 11.08 8.17
CA LEU A 57 -23.63 10.70 6.87
C LEU A 57 -22.28 9.98 7.03
N GLN A 58 -22.15 8.81 6.41
CA GLN A 58 -20.89 8.05 6.32
C GLN A 58 -20.21 8.31 4.98
N ALA A 59 -18.97 8.83 5.02
CA ALA A 59 -18.10 8.83 3.85
C ALA A 59 -17.40 7.47 3.68
N SER A 60 -18.06 6.62 2.90
CA SER A 60 -17.44 5.50 2.23
C SER A 60 -16.67 5.97 1.00
N THR A 61 -15.85 5.10 0.42
CA THR A 61 -15.08 5.40 -0.80
C THR A 61 -15.29 4.29 -1.82
N SER A 62 -14.90 4.53 -3.07
CA SER A 62 -14.90 3.49 -4.11
C SER A 62 -14.09 2.24 -3.74
N GLU A 63 -13.27 2.27 -2.67
CA GLU A 63 -12.55 1.10 -2.15
C GLU A 63 -13.49 -0.02 -1.67
N VAL A 64 -14.76 0.29 -1.33
CA VAL A 64 -15.73 -0.76 -1.00
C VAL A 64 -16.01 -1.70 -2.17
N TYR A 65 -15.67 -1.31 -3.39
CA TYR A 65 -15.77 -2.17 -4.57
C TYR A 65 -14.56 -3.10 -4.75
N GLY A 66 -13.45 -2.87 -4.05
CA GLY A 66 -12.19 -3.63 -4.13
C GLY A 66 -11.57 -3.60 -5.53
N ASP A 67 -11.40 -4.78 -6.11
CA ASP A 67 -10.96 -5.01 -7.49
C ASP A 67 -12.17 -5.30 -8.39
N PRO A 68 -12.96 -4.29 -8.79
CA PRO A 68 -14.27 -4.48 -9.40
C PRO A 68 -14.19 -5.26 -10.71
N LEU A 69 -15.11 -6.23 -10.87
CA LEU A 69 -15.31 -6.99 -12.11
C LEU A 69 -16.36 -6.36 -13.04
N VAL A 70 -17.06 -5.32 -12.57
CA VAL A 70 -18.16 -4.64 -13.26
C VAL A 70 -17.78 -3.19 -13.50
N HIS A 71 -18.08 -2.67 -14.70
CA HIS A 71 -17.86 -1.28 -15.09
C HIS A 71 -19.05 -0.78 -15.96
N PRO A 72 -19.63 0.40 -15.68
CA PRO A 72 -19.37 1.27 -14.52
C PRO A 72 -19.81 0.62 -13.20
N GLN A 73 -19.26 1.07 -12.07
CA GLN A 73 -19.63 0.55 -10.75
C GLN A 73 -20.98 1.11 -10.33
N THR A 74 -21.98 0.24 -10.19
CA THR A 74 -23.31 0.55 -9.65
C THR A 74 -23.40 0.25 -8.16
N GLU A 75 -24.33 0.88 -7.44
CA GLU A 75 -24.48 0.65 -6.00
C GLU A 75 -24.95 -0.76 -5.64
N ASP A 76 -25.62 -1.45 -6.57
CA ASP A 76 -26.06 -2.84 -6.45
C ASP A 76 -24.90 -3.85 -6.57
N TYR A 77 -23.74 -3.42 -7.07
CA TYR A 77 -22.55 -4.24 -7.10
C TYR A 77 -21.92 -4.31 -5.70
N PHE A 78 -21.83 -5.52 -5.14
CA PHE A 78 -21.32 -5.75 -3.78
C PHE A 78 -19.80 -5.69 -3.64
N GLY A 79 -19.08 -5.35 -4.71
CA GLY A 79 -17.62 -5.35 -4.74
C GLY A 79 -17.04 -6.75 -4.97
N ASN A 80 -15.77 -6.78 -5.39
CA ASN A 80 -14.95 -7.98 -5.38
C ASN A 80 -13.86 -7.75 -4.33
N VAL A 81 -14.26 -7.99 -3.09
CA VAL A 81 -13.44 -7.70 -1.89
C VAL A 81 -13.30 -8.98 -1.10
N ASN A 82 -12.06 -9.34 -0.80
CA ASN A 82 -11.75 -10.56 -0.09
C ASN A 82 -11.61 -10.31 1.42
N SER A 83 -12.74 -10.24 2.13
CA SER A 83 -12.84 -9.86 3.56
C SER A 83 -12.21 -10.85 4.55
N ILE A 84 -12.02 -12.10 4.12
CA ILE A 84 -11.26 -13.16 4.80
C ILE A 84 -9.96 -13.49 4.07
N GLY A 85 -9.67 -12.76 2.99
CA GLY A 85 -8.51 -12.98 2.16
C GLY A 85 -7.29 -12.95 3.05
N LEU A 86 -6.50 -14.03 3.01
CA LEU A 86 -5.41 -14.20 3.95
C LEU A 86 -4.58 -12.94 4.00
N ARG A 87 -4.22 -12.48 5.20
CA ARG A 87 -3.23 -11.42 5.27
C ARG A 87 -1.98 -11.86 4.50
N SER A 88 -1.24 -10.92 3.92
CA SER A 88 0.06 -11.19 3.30
C SER A 88 0.96 -11.92 4.30
N CYS A 89 0.96 -13.25 4.28
CA CYS A 89 1.62 -14.10 5.27
C CYS A 89 2.58 -15.08 4.60
N PHE A 90 3.54 -15.54 5.40
CA PHE A 90 4.55 -16.53 5.06
C PHE A 90 4.20 -17.89 5.64
N SER A 91 4.77 -18.95 5.08
CA SER A 91 4.84 -20.26 5.71
C SER A 91 5.62 -20.24 7.03
N ASP A 92 5.37 -21.24 7.86
CA ASP A 92 5.98 -21.47 9.18
C ASP A 92 7.50 -21.67 9.18
N ASP A 93 8.07 -22.08 8.05
CA ASP A 93 9.52 -22.25 7.86
C ASP A 93 10.28 -20.97 7.48
N THR A 94 9.58 -19.82 7.41
CA THR A 94 10.20 -18.53 7.11
C THR A 94 10.77 -17.89 8.38
N GLU A 95 11.96 -17.31 8.27
CA GLU A 95 12.66 -16.55 9.31
C GLU A 95 12.59 -15.05 9.02
N ILE A 96 12.58 -14.24 10.06
CA ILE A 96 12.65 -12.77 10.01
C ILE A 96 13.87 -12.31 10.80
N LEU A 97 14.54 -11.27 10.32
CA LEU A 97 15.68 -10.71 11.02
C LEU A 97 15.18 -9.83 12.17
N THR A 98 15.53 -10.18 13.41
CA THR A 98 15.34 -9.35 14.61
C THR A 98 16.64 -8.65 14.98
N LYS A 99 16.58 -7.73 15.93
CA LYS A 99 17.77 -7.06 16.51
C LYS A 99 18.70 -8.03 17.23
N ASN A 100 18.19 -9.21 17.62
CA ASN A 100 18.94 -10.28 18.28
C ASN A 100 19.37 -11.39 17.29
N GLY A 101 19.10 -11.21 15.99
CA GLY A 101 19.47 -12.12 14.92
C GLY A 101 18.25 -12.74 14.22
N TRP A 102 18.49 -13.78 13.44
CA TRP A 102 17.42 -14.47 12.71
C TRP A 102 16.57 -15.34 13.63
N GLU A 103 15.25 -15.16 13.53
CA GLU A 103 14.26 -15.96 14.27
C GLU A 103 13.20 -16.49 13.32
N LYS A 104 12.67 -17.68 13.60
CA LYS A 104 11.54 -18.20 12.84
C LYS A 104 10.29 -17.42 13.19
N PHE A 105 9.44 -17.15 12.20
CA PHE A 105 8.18 -16.43 12.43
C PHE A 105 7.30 -16.98 13.56
N PRO A 106 7.19 -18.31 13.78
CA PRO A 106 6.44 -18.86 14.91
C PRO A 106 6.94 -18.44 16.30
N ASP A 107 8.21 -18.05 16.41
CA ASP A 107 8.87 -17.73 17.67
C ASP A 107 8.88 -16.21 17.96
N VAL A 108 8.54 -15.38 16.97
CA VAL A 108 8.56 -13.92 17.09
C VAL A 108 7.39 -13.40 17.92
N THR A 109 7.68 -12.43 18.78
CA THR A 109 6.72 -11.75 19.66
C THR A 109 6.64 -10.26 19.37
N ARG A 110 5.75 -9.55 20.07
CA ARG A 110 5.60 -8.08 19.94
C ARG A 110 6.74 -7.30 20.60
N GLU A 111 7.56 -7.95 21.43
CA GLU A 111 8.69 -7.32 22.10
C GLU A 111 9.95 -7.33 21.24
N ASP A 112 10.01 -8.21 20.24
CA ASP A 112 11.17 -8.35 19.36
C ASP A 112 11.21 -7.19 18.37
N GLU A 113 12.32 -6.48 18.32
CA GLU A 113 12.54 -5.43 17.32
C GLU A 113 12.95 -6.09 16.00
N VAL A 114 12.11 -6.01 14.97
CA VAL A 114 12.33 -6.64 13.66
C VAL A 114 12.95 -5.67 12.66
N ALA A 115 13.78 -6.17 11.76
CA ALA A 115 14.45 -5.41 10.72
C ALA A 115 13.48 -4.97 9.63
N THR A 116 13.55 -3.68 9.33
CA THR A 116 12.70 -2.99 8.37
C THR A 116 13.53 -2.03 7.52
N LEU A 117 12.90 -1.33 6.57
CA LEU A 117 13.60 -0.56 5.54
C LEU A 117 13.15 0.92 5.52
N THR A 118 14.11 1.84 5.60
CA THR A 118 13.85 3.28 5.44
C THR A 118 13.53 3.62 3.98
N LYS A 119 13.01 4.83 3.75
CA LYS A 119 12.81 5.39 2.39
C LYS A 119 14.11 5.49 1.58
N THR A 120 15.26 5.61 2.24
CA THR A 120 16.58 5.64 1.62
C THR A 120 17.19 4.24 1.48
N HIS A 121 16.42 3.18 1.69
CA HIS A 121 16.85 1.77 1.68
C HIS A 121 17.92 1.43 2.73
N SER A 122 17.99 2.14 3.84
CA SER A 122 18.83 1.79 5.01
C SER A 122 18.03 0.89 5.96
N ILE A 123 18.72 0.05 6.74
CA ILE A 123 18.07 -0.84 7.72
C ILE A 123 17.70 -0.08 9.00
N GLU A 124 16.50 -0.34 9.53
CA GLU A 124 16.05 0.16 10.84
C GLU A 124 15.27 -0.94 11.58
N TYR A 125 15.17 -0.85 12.91
CA TYR A 125 14.50 -1.87 13.72
C TYR A 125 13.27 -1.32 14.42
N HIS A 126 12.15 -2.04 14.30
CA HIS A 126 10.86 -1.65 14.88
C HIS A 126 10.21 -2.81 15.62
N ARG A 127 9.57 -2.53 16.77
CA ARG A 127 8.69 -3.51 17.40
C ARG A 127 7.42 -3.72 16.55
N PRO A 128 6.99 -4.97 16.30
CA PRO A 128 5.75 -5.25 15.62
C PRO A 128 4.55 -4.58 16.30
N LEU A 129 3.81 -3.80 15.51
CA LEU A 129 2.49 -3.32 15.89
C LEU A 129 1.54 -4.50 16.17
N GLU A 130 1.73 -5.62 15.46
CA GLU A 130 0.97 -6.87 15.57
C GLU A 130 1.83 -8.06 15.12
N VAL A 131 1.65 -9.22 15.75
CA VAL A 131 2.18 -10.52 15.28
C VAL A 131 0.98 -11.39 14.90
N ILE A 132 1.00 -11.97 13.70
CA ILE A 132 -0.10 -12.72 13.11
C ILE A 132 0.27 -14.20 13.08
N LYS A 133 -0.62 -15.05 13.58
CA LYS A 133 -0.58 -16.52 13.45
C LYS A 133 -1.97 -17.01 13.09
N GLN A 134 -2.13 -17.61 11.92
CA GLN A 134 -3.44 -18.04 11.42
C GLN A 134 -3.36 -19.42 10.77
N ARG A 135 -4.33 -20.29 11.07
CA ARG A 135 -4.47 -21.57 10.38
C ARG A 135 -4.83 -21.33 8.92
N TYR A 136 -4.14 -21.98 7.99
CA TYR A 136 -4.35 -21.86 6.55
C TYR A 136 -4.36 -23.23 5.86
N VAL A 137 -5.39 -23.43 5.03
CA VAL A 137 -5.52 -24.57 4.11
C VAL A 137 -5.77 -23.97 2.73
N GLY A 138 -4.83 -24.15 1.80
CA GLY A 138 -4.95 -23.59 0.45
C GLY A 138 -3.62 -23.44 -0.27
N GLU A 139 -3.64 -22.74 -1.40
CA GLU A 139 -2.49 -22.56 -2.27
C GLU A 139 -1.54 -21.44 -1.79
N LEU A 140 -0.27 -21.77 -1.59
CA LEU A 140 0.81 -20.78 -1.46
C LEU A 140 1.56 -20.66 -2.79
N ILE A 141 2.10 -19.46 -3.03
CA ILE A 141 2.98 -19.18 -4.16
C ILE A 141 4.41 -19.32 -3.67
N ASN A 142 5.14 -20.24 -4.29
CA ASN A 142 6.56 -20.46 -4.03
C ASN A 142 7.40 -19.68 -5.04
N PHE A 143 8.28 -18.81 -4.56
CA PHE A 143 9.29 -18.11 -5.35
C PHE A 143 10.67 -18.71 -5.04
N GLN A 144 11.01 -19.78 -5.75
CA GLN A 144 12.23 -20.54 -5.47
C GLN A 144 13.21 -20.51 -6.63
N ASN A 145 14.38 -19.91 -6.39
CA ASN A 145 15.53 -20.02 -7.26
C ASN A 145 16.83 -20.07 -6.46
N HIS A 146 17.97 -19.98 -7.15
CA HIS A 146 19.28 -20.01 -6.49
C HIS A 146 19.47 -18.89 -5.44
N ASN A 147 18.75 -17.77 -5.58
CA ASN A 147 18.94 -16.56 -4.80
C ASN A 147 17.70 -16.06 -4.04
N SER A 148 16.50 -16.61 -4.26
CA SER A 148 15.30 -16.38 -3.44
C SER A 148 14.63 -17.70 -3.10
N ASP A 149 14.02 -17.72 -1.93
CA ASP A 149 13.12 -18.77 -1.50
C ASP A 149 12.09 -18.06 -0.62
N LEU A 150 10.82 -18.09 -1.04
CA LEU A 150 9.71 -17.56 -0.27
C LEU A 150 8.49 -18.39 -0.61
N LEU A 151 7.76 -18.82 0.42
CA LEU A 151 6.48 -19.49 0.26
C LEU A 151 5.44 -18.63 0.95
N VAL A 152 4.59 -18.00 0.15
CA VAL A 152 3.74 -16.90 0.60
C VAL A 152 2.32 -17.06 0.10
N THR A 153 1.38 -16.52 0.87
CA THR A 153 -0.02 -16.44 0.45
C THR A 153 -0.15 -15.69 -0.89
N PRO A 154 -1.15 -16.00 -1.73
CA PRO A 154 -1.23 -15.41 -3.06
C PRO A 154 -1.21 -13.88 -3.04
N ASN A 155 -1.88 -13.25 -2.09
CA ASN A 155 -1.94 -11.81 -1.94
C ASN A 155 -0.81 -11.21 -1.07
N HIS A 156 0.27 -11.96 -0.86
CA HIS A 156 1.45 -11.43 -0.18
C HIS A 156 2.10 -10.30 -0.98
N LYS A 157 2.32 -9.14 -0.36
CA LYS A 157 2.94 -8.00 -1.06
C LYS A 157 4.45 -8.21 -1.16
N MET A 158 4.95 -8.39 -2.37
CA MET A 158 6.37 -8.51 -2.69
C MET A 158 6.97 -7.12 -2.88
N TYR A 159 8.11 -6.83 -2.27
CA TYR A 159 8.81 -5.55 -2.45
C TYR A 159 9.72 -5.64 -3.69
N VAL A 160 9.20 -5.16 -4.81
CA VAL A 160 9.78 -5.36 -6.15
C VAL A 160 9.89 -4.07 -6.92
N ARG A 161 10.90 -3.97 -7.78
CA ARG A 161 11.00 -2.96 -8.83
C ARG A 161 11.09 -3.62 -10.19
N GLU A 162 10.86 -2.89 -11.27
CA GLU A 162 11.26 -3.38 -12.59
C GLU A 162 12.78 -3.29 -12.77
N ARG A 163 13.38 -4.20 -13.55
CA ARG A 163 14.83 -4.26 -13.80
C ARG A 163 15.47 -2.94 -14.26
N GLU A 164 14.70 -2.06 -14.90
CA GLU A 164 15.10 -0.74 -15.39
C GLU A 164 14.46 0.42 -14.58
N GLY A 165 13.65 0.10 -13.58
CA GLY A 165 12.99 1.07 -12.71
C GLY A 165 13.83 1.45 -11.50
N GLU A 166 13.68 2.69 -11.04
CA GLU A 166 14.35 3.20 -9.83
C GLU A 166 13.54 2.93 -8.55
N ASN A 167 12.21 2.87 -8.67
CA ASN A 167 11.29 2.78 -7.54
C ASN A 167 10.89 1.34 -7.23
N PHE A 168 10.87 1.00 -5.94
CA PHE A 168 10.27 -0.23 -5.43
C PHE A 168 8.79 -0.02 -5.09
N GLU A 169 8.01 -1.05 -5.36
CA GLU A 169 6.58 -1.11 -5.15
C GLU A 169 6.20 -2.41 -4.42
N LEU A 170 5.02 -2.41 -3.82
CA LEU A 170 4.44 -3.56 -3.15
C LEU A 170 3.43 -4.25 -4.06
N ILE A 171 3.84 -5.35 -4.69
CA ILE A 171 3.03 -6.08 -5.68
C ILE A 171 2.61 -7.46 -5.12
N PRO A 172 1.33 -7.87 -5.19
CA PRO A 172 0.87 -9.19 -4.76
C PRO A 172 1.62 -10.31 -5.46
N ALA A 173 1.94 -11.36 -4.72
CA ALA A 173 2.58 -12.56 -5.24
C ALA A 173 1.79 -13.21 -6.40
N PHE A 174 0.46 -13.09 -6.41
CA PHE A 174 -0.40 -13.64 -7.46
C PHE A 174 -0.42 -12.78 -8.73
N ALA A 175 0.07 -11.55 -8.68
CA ALA A 175 -0.08 -10.57 -9.75
C ALA A 175 0.45 -11.10 -11.09
N SER A 176 -0.28 -10.77 -12.16
CA SER A 176 0.02 -11.18 -13.53
C SER A 176 1.08 -10.26 -14.17
N ILE A 177 2.24 -10.19 -13.54
CA ILE A 177 3.39 -9.36 -13.96
C ILE A 177 4.43 -10.24 -14.64
N ASN A 178 5.30 -9.62 -15.43
CA ASN A 178 6.49 -10.33 -15.91
C ASN A 178 7.52 -10.47 -14.78
N TRP A 179 7.36 -11.51 -13.96
CA TRP A 179 8.24 -11.81 -12.84
C TRP A 179 9.72 -11.95 -13.27
N SER A 180 9.97 -12.40 -14.51
CA SER A 180 11.33 -12.47 -15.09
C SER A 180 11.98 -11.10 -15.37
N ARG A 181 11.23 -10.00 -15.23
CA ARG A 181 11.74 -8.62 -15.27
C ARG A 181 11.62 -7.91 -13.92
N ALA A 182 10.99 -8.53 -12.92
CA ALA A 182 10.89 -7.99 -11.57
C ALA A 182 12.20 -8.20 -10.81
N GLN A 183 12.50 -7.28 -9.90
CA GLN A 183 13.71 -7.25 -9.08
C GLN A 183 13.32 -7.05 -7.62
N MET A 184 13.52 -8.07 -6.79
CA MET A 184 13.37 -8.02 -5.33
C MET A 184 14.65 -7.50 -4.69
N LEU A 185 14.52 -6.62 -3.68
CA LEU A 185 15.68 -6.06 -2.97
C LEU A 185 16.26 -7.08 -2.00
N LYS A 186 17.58 -7.29 -2.04
CA LYS A 186 18.31 -8.14 -1.09
C LYS A 186 19.27 -7.39 -0.18
N VAL A 187 19.70 -6.20 -0.59
CA VAL A 187 20.81 -5.49 0.04
C VAL A 187 20.38 -4.06 0.32
N VAL A 188 20.68 -3.59 1.54
CA VAL A 188 20.43 -2.21 1.98
C VAL A 188 21.48 -1.24 1.41
N ASN A 189 21.17 0.05 1.41
CA ASN A 189 22.18 1.08 1.32
C ASN A 189 23.01 1.08 2.59
N TYR A 190 24.33 1.13 2.43
CA TYR A 190 25.27 1.27 3.52
C TYR A 190 25.59 2.76 3.68
N GLU A 191 25.13 3.35 4.78
CA GLU A 191 25.40 4.73 5.17
C GLU A 191 26.30 4.67 6.41
N ALA A 192 27.56 5.07 6.28
CA ALA A 192 28.47 5.22 7.42
C ALA A 192 29.35 6.47 7.23
N GLU A 193 29.27 7.39 8.20
CA GLU A 193 30.27 8.42 8.48
C GLU A 193 31.29 7.81 9.47
N ASP A 194 32.55 7.65 9.04
CA ASP A 194 33.74 7.23 9.80
C ASP A 194 33.65 5.87 10.58
N LYS A 195 34.55 4.87 10.52
CA LYS A 195 35.99 4.84 10.24
C LYS A 195 36.56 3.39 10.30
N GLU A 196 37.86 3.29 9.92
CA GLU A 196 38.89 2.33 10.42
C GLU A 196 38.81 0.84 10.02
N TRP A 197 38.93 0.54 8.72
CA TRP A 197 39.30 -0.76 8.13
C TRP A 197 38.48 -2.02 8.50
N PHE A 198 37.81 -2.59 7.49
CA PHE A 198 37.81 -4.04 7.28
C PHE A 198 38.25 -4.31 5.84
N SER A 199 39.56 -4.41 5.59
CA SER A 199 40.03 -5.05 4.37
C SER A 199 39.83 -6.55 4.56
N PHE A 200 38.94 -7.18 3.80
CA PHE A 200 39.14 -8.58 3.45
C PHE A 200 40.16 -8.58 2.31
N PRO A 201 41.45 -8.87 2.55
CA PRO A 201 42.50 -8.70 1.53
C PRO A 201 42.22 -9.52 0.26
N PHE A 202 41.38 -10.55 0.38
CA PHE A 202 40.95 -11.40 -0.71
C PHE A 202 39.76 -10.88 -1.55
N VAL A 203 38.97 -9.91 -1.10
CA VAL A 203 37.70 -9.54 -1.79
C VAL A 203 37.90 -8.47 -2.86
N GLU A 204 38.90 -7.60 -2.74
CA GLU A 204 39.24 -6.63 -3.80
C GLU A 204 39.91 -7.29 -5.02
N GLU A 205 40.70 -8.34 -4.81
CA GLU A 205 41.34 -9.11 -5.90
C GLU A 205 40.47 -10.26 -6.42
N ALA A 206 39.48 -10.72 -5.65
CA ALA A 206 38.56 -11.76 -6.07
C ALA A 206 37.56 -11.25 -7.12
N ARG A 207 38.00 -11.19 -8.37
CA ARG A 207 37.12 -11.19 -9.55
C ARG A 207 36.22 -12.45 -9.62
N ARG A 208 36.28 -13.37 -8.65
CA ARG A 208 35.43 -14.57 -8.53
C ARG A 208 35.04 -14.86 -7.07
N PHE A 209 33.73 -15.01 -6.87
CA PHE A 209 32.99 -15.58 -5.73
C PHE A 209 33.85 -16.18 -4.59
N ALA A 210 33.91 -15.52 -3.43
CA ALA A 210 34.37 -16.15 -2.21
C ALA A 210 33.26 -17.07 -1.67
N LYS A 211 33.43 -18.39 -1.82
CA LYS A 211 32.63 -19.39 -1.11
C LYS A 211 33.26 -19.61 0.25
N LEU A 212 32.59 -19.17 1.31
CA LEU A 212 33.02 -19.43 2.68
C LEU A 212 32.31 -20.68 3.19
N GLN A 213 33.04 -21.54 3.89
CA GLN A 213 32.51 -22.76 4.50
C GLN A 213 32.62 -22.68 6.01
N PHE A 214 31.52 -23.01 6.68
CA PHE A 214 31.39 -23.05 8.12
C PHE A 214 31.03 -24.49 8.51
N VAL A 215 31.88 -25.11 9.31
CA VAL A 215 31.67 -26.48 9.77
C VAL A 215 30.85 -26.43 11.06
N ASP A 216 29.73 -27.16 11.10
CA ASP A 216 28.98 -27.47 12.32
C ASP A 216 28.34 -26.28 13.07
N SER A 217 28.20 -25.10 12.42
CA SER A 217 27.56 -23.94 13.05
C SER A 217 26.67 -23.16 12.09
N TYR A 218 25.36 -23.45 12.13
CA TYR A 218 24.34 -22.67 11.42
C TYR A 218 24.19 -21.26 12.02
N LYS A 219 24.41 -21.12 13.33
CA LYS A 219 24.33 -19.83 14.04
C LYS A 219 25.41 -18.87 13.56
N LEU A 220 26.67 -19.32 13.49
CA LEU A 220 27.78 -18.48 13.06
C LEU A 220 27.62 -17.99 11.61
N ILE A 221 27.15 -18.86 10.70
CA ILE A 221 26.91 -18.46 9.31
C ILE A 221 25.66 -17.56 9.17
N SER A 222 24.67 -17.70 10.04
CA SER A 222 23.50 -16.81 10.10
C SER A 222 23.87 -15.41 10.59
N ASP A 223 24.67 -15.31 11.65
CA ASP A 223 25.18 -14.04 12.17
C ASP A 223 26.08 -13.37 11.13
N PHE A 224 26.88 -14.16 10.40
CA PHE A 224 27.66 -13.66 9.28
C PHE A 224 26.79 -13.12 8.14
N GLN A 225 25.65 -13.76 7.81
CA GLN A 225 24.71 -13.25 6.81
C GLN A 225 24.07 -11.92 7.23
N GLU A 226 23.80 -11.73 8.52
CA GLU A 226 23.35 -10.44 9.07
C GLU A 226 24.45 -9.37 8.97
N ILE A 227 25.69 -9.70 9.32
CA ILE A 227 26.83 -8.79 9.17
C ILE A 227 26.94 -8.33 7.72
N LEU A 228 26.89 -9.27 6.76
CA LEU A 228 26.91 -8.94 5.33
C LEU A 228 25.85 -7.90 4.97
N LEU A 229 24.60 -8.07 5.44
CA LEU A 229 23.54 -7.09 5.20
C LEU A 229 23.92 -5.71 5.74
N LYS A 230 24.37 -5.64 7.00
CA LYS A 230 24.74 -4.40 7.69
C LYS A 230 25.89 -3.66 7.02
N ILE A 231 26.76 -4.37 6.28
CA ILE A 231 27.86 -3.76 5.51
C ILE A 231 27.56 -3.61 4.01
N GLY A 232 26.30 -3.77 3.59
CA GLY A 232 25.88 -3.56 2.21
C GLY A 232 26.21 -4.71 1.25
N PHE A 233 26.23 -5.94 1.75
CA PHE A 233 26.37 -7.19 0.99
C PHE A 233 25.16 -8.10 1.24
N ALA A 234 25.00 -9.14 0.41
CA ALA A 234 24.09 -10.25 0.70
C ALA A 234 24.85 -11.57 0.68
N GLY A 235 24.37 -12.54 1.44
CA GLY A 235 24.83 -13.93 1.37
C GLY A 235 23.66 -14.87 1.17
N ASN A 236 23.83 -15.95 0.40
CA ASN A 236 22.90 -17.08 0.43
C ASN A 236 23.55 -18.22 1.20
N ILE A 237 22.86 -18.74 2.21
CA ILE A 237 23.31 -19.90 2.96
C ILE A 237 22.81 -21.16 2.26
N GLY A 238 23.70 -22.12 2.01
CA GLY A 238 23.36 -23.42 1.47
C GLY A 238 24.14 -24.53 2.18
N LEU A 239 23.56 -25.73 2.22
CA LEU A 239 24.19 -26.92 2.78
C LEU A 239 25.05 -27.61 1.70
N SER A 240 26.34 -27.80 1.97
CA SER A 240 27.31 -28.22 0.94
C SER A 240 27.68 -29.70 0.97
N ASP A 241 27.62 -30.37 2.13
CA ASP A 241 27.85 -31.81 2.26
C ASP A 241 27.22 -32.33 3.56
N THR A 242 26.39 -33.37 3.45
CA THR A 242 25.73 -34.08 4.57
C THR A 242 26.29 -35.47 4.80
N ARG A 243 27.22 -35.94 3.95
CA ARG A 243 27.83 -37.28 4.05
C ARG A 243 29.03 -37.34 5.00
N LYS A 244 29.45 -36.19 5.52
CA LYS A 244 30.49 -36.07 6.56
C LYS A 244 29.83 -36.12 7.93
N GLU A 245 30.60 -36.49 8.96
CA GLU A 245 30.12 -36.57 10.35
C GLU A 245 29.52 -35.26 10.89
N LYS A 246 29.84 -34.11 10.27
CA LYS A 246 29.32 -32.79 10.64
C LYS A 246 28.80 -32.02 9.41
N PRO A 247 27.67 -31.30 9.50
CA PRO A 247 27.13 -30.53 8.39
C PRO A 247 28.05 -29.37 8.03
N ILE A 248 28.30 -29.17 6.73
CA ILE A 248 29.07 -28.02 6.22
C ILE A 248 28.12 -27.03 5.57
N TYR A 249 27.92 -25.89 6.22
CA TYR A 249 27.20 -24.75 5.65
C TYR A 249 28.15 -23.93 4.80
N SER A 250 27.65 -23.38 3.70
CA SER A 250 28.41 -22.47 2.86
C SER A 250 27.60 -21.23 2.55
N THR A 251 28.27 -20.09 2.52
CA THR A 251 27.67 -18.83 2.09
C THR A 251 28.36 -18.35 0.83
N HIS A 252 27.56 -17.97 -0.14
CA HIS A 252 28.03 -17.31 -1.35
C HIS A 252 27.84 -15.82 -1.18
N ILE A 253 28.95 -15.08 -1.02
CA ILE A 253 28.90 -13.61 -0.91
C ILE A 253 28.50 -13.04 -2.27
N LEU A 254 27.43 -12.25 -2.27
CA LEU A 254 26.90 -11.54 -3.42
C LEU A 254 27.41 -10.10 -3.35
N ASN A 255 28.18 -9.68 -4.36
CA ASN A 255 28.86 -8.38 -4.41
C ASN A 255 27.87 -7.21 -4.61
N ARG A 256 28.17 -6.07 -3.97
CA ARG A 256 27.56 -4.74 -3.96
C ARG A 256 27.06 -4.22 -5.32
N VAL A 257 27.74 -4.54 -6.43
CA VAL A 257 27.47 -3.92 -7.75
C VAL A 257 26.51 -4.71 -8.64
N ASN A 258 26.59 -6.06 -8.64
CA ASN A 258 25.92 -6.87 -9.67
C ASN A 258 24.72 -7.70 -9.17
N LYS A 259 24.51 -7.84 -7.84
CA LYS A 259 23.49 -8.74 -7.26
C LYS A 259 22.71 -8.14 -6.08
N ARG A 260 22.54 -6.81 -6.07
CA ARG A 260 21.65 -6.09 -5.14
C ARG A 260 20.19 -6.55 -5.24
N PHE A 261 19.83 -7.11 -6.39
CA PHE A 261 18.48 -7.52 -6.74
C PHE A 261 18.41 -9.00 -7.10
N VAL A 262 17.23 -9.58 -6.92
CA VAL A 262 16.90 -10.92 -7.41
C VAL A 262 15.71 -10.89 -8.34
N THR A 263 15.79 -11.68 -9.41
CA THR A 263 14.72 -11.82 -10.38
C THR A 263 14.20 -13.26 -10.37
N PRO A 264 12.93 -13.49 -9.99
CA PRO A 264 12.31 -14.80 -10.11
C PRO A 264 11.94 -15.07 -11.57
N THR A 265 12.39 -16.18 -12.15
CA THR A 265 11.95 -16.57 -13.51
C THR A 265 10.58 -17.28 -13.47
N TYR A 266 9.92 -17.39 -14.62
CA TYR A 266 8.57 -17.96 -14.70
C TYR A 266 8.52 -19.45 -14.27
N SER A 267 9.58 -20.21 -14.51
CA SER A 267 9.75 -21.61 -14.06
C SER A 267 10.06 -21.74 -12.56
N GLU A 268 10.36 -20.64 -11.88
CA GLU A 268 10.76 -20.56 -10.48
C GLU A 268 9.64 -20.01 -9.58
N ARG A 269 8.46 -19.77 -10.18
CA ARG A 269 7.20 -19.44 -9.49
C ARG A 269 6.24 -20.61 -9.62
N THR A 270 6.01 -21.34 -8.53
CA THR A 270 5.10 -22.48 -8.50
C THR A 270 3.97 -22.24 -7.50
N VAL A 271 2.87 -22.99 -7.66
CA VAL A 271 1.75 -22.99 -6.71
C VAL A 271 1.80 -24.32 -5.97
N GLU A 272 1.81 -24.26 -4.64
CA GLU A 272 1.92 -25.42 -3.76
C GLU A 272 0.73 -25.45 -2.80
N PHE A 273 0.09 -26.60 -2.65
CA PHE A 273 -0.95 -26.76 -1.62
C PHE A 273 -0.30 -26.82 -0.24
N TYR A 274 -0.78 -25.99 0.67
CA TYR A 274 -0.29 -25.86 2.02
C TYR A 274 -1.41 -26.12 3.03
N ASP A 275 -1.07 -26.89 4.05
CA ASP A 275 -1.96 -27.22 5.15
C ASP A 275 -1.23 -27.02 6.48
N GLY A 276 -1.27 -25.80 7.02
CA GLY A 276 -0.50 -25.44 8.22
C GLY A 276 -0.90 -24.10 8.82
N TYR A 277 0.01 -23.45 9.55
CA TYR A 277 -0.15 -22.09 10.04
C TYR A 277 0.68 -21.13 9.20
N VAL A 278 0.12 -19.97 8.86
CA VAL A 278 0.83 -18.87 8.22
C VAL A 278 1.06 -17.73 9.20
N TYR A 279 2.14 -16.99 8.99
CA TYR A 279 2.66 -16.00 9.93
C TYR A 279 3.01 -14.68 9.25
N CYS A 280 2.92 -13.58 9.99
CA CYS A 280 3.37 -12.26 9.55
C CYS A 280 3.55 -11.32 10.75
N VAL A 281 4.23 -10.19 10.55
CA VAL A 281 4.31 -9.09 11.52
C VAL A 281 3.93 -7.77 10.85
N ASN A 282 3.25 -6.90 11.58
CA ASN A 282 2.94 -5.56 11.09
C ASN A 282 3.93 -4.52 11.63
N VAL A 283 4.60 -3.79 10.74
CA VAL A 283 5.59 -2.75 11.07
C VAL A 283 5.25 -1.42 10.39
N PRO A 284 5.67 -0.26 10.92
CA PRO A 284 5.23 1.07 10.44
C PRO A 284 5.52 1.39 8.97
N ASN A 285 6.61 0.89 8.42
CA ASN A 285 7.01 1.08 7.01
C ASN A 285 6.55 -0.06 6.09
N HIS A 286 5.84 -1.05 6.65
CA HIS A 286 5.32 -2.24 5.98
C HIS A 286 6.34 -3.11 5.26
N VAL A 287 7.64 -2.81 5.35
CA VAL A 287 8.70 -3.56 4.67
C VAL A 287 9.53 -4.29 5.72
N ILE A 288 9.62 -5.61 5.59
CA ILE A 288 10.32 -6.49 6.52
C ILE A 288 11.38 -7.30 5.81
N TYR A 289 12.46 -7.63 6.51
CA TYR A 289 13.54 -8.44 5.99
C TYR A 289 13.43 -9.90 6.45
N VAL A 290 13.17 -10.79 5.49
CA VAL A 290 12.82 -12.19 5.73
C VAL A 290 13.74 -13.12 4.96
N ARG A 291 13.85 -14.38 5.38
CA ARG A 291 14.54 -15.43 4.63
C ARG A 291 13.82 -16.76 4.77
N ARG A 292 13.94 -17.61 3.75
CA ARG A 292 13.62 -19.04 3.82
C ARG A 292 14.78 -19.81 3.21
N ASN A 293 15.13 -20.97 3.78
CA ASN A 293 16.25 -21.80 3.32
C ASN A 293 17.56 -21.00 3.09
N GLY A 294 17.85 -20.02 3.96
CA GLY A 294 19.06 -19.21 3.87
C GLY A 294 19.09 -18.13 2.79
N LYS A 295 17.97 -17.82 2.13
CA LYS A 295 17.88 -16.81 1.06
C LYS A 295 17.05 -15.61 1.52
N ALA A 296 17.73 -14.51 1.85
CA ALA A 296 17.14 -13.35 2.51
C ALA A 296 16.78 -12.21 1.54
N LEU A 297 15.62 -11.54 1.73
CA LEU A 297 15.15 -10.41 0.92
C LEU A 297 14.03 -9.59 1.63
N PHE A 298 13.66 -8.43 1.07
CA PHE A 298 12.60 -7.55 1.60
C PHE A 298 11.20 -7.84 1.01
N CYS A 299 10.15 -7.78 1.84
CA CYS A 299 8.72 -7.99 1.49
C CYS A 299 7.75 -7.04 2.24
N GLY A 300 6.47 -6.98 1.84
CA GLY A 300 5.43 -6.02 2.25
C GLY A 300 4.18 -6.53 3.01
N ASN A 301 3.36 -5.61 3.56
CA ASN A 301 2.07 -5.87 4.28
C ASN A 301 0.80 -5.26 3.58
N CYS A 302 -0.45 -5.59 3.97
CA CYS A 302 -1.73 -5.05 3.39
C CYS A 302 -2.92 -4.84 4.38
N TYR A 303 -3.95 -3.99 4.08
CA TYR A 303 -5.45 -4.26 4.01
C TYR A 303 -6.44 -3.01 3.95
N ASP A 304 -7.71 -3.19 3.43
CA ASP A 304 -8.81 -2.20 3.11
C ASP A 304 -10.26 -2.36 3.74
N GLU A 305 -10.59 -3.34 4.61
CA GLU A 305 -11.98 -3.76 4.99
C GLU A 305 -12.77 -2.72 5.82
N GLY A 306 -12.08 -1.79 6.48
CA GLY A 306 -12.69 -0.91 7.48
C GLY A 306 -13.88 -0.10 6.95
N LYS A 307 -13.87 0.23 5.65
CA LYS A 307 -14.94 0.98 4.99
C LYS A 307 -16.23 0.17 4.81
N ARG A 308 -16.13 -1.13 4.50
CA ARG A 308 -17.30 -1.99 4.29
C ARG A 308 -18.02 -2.27 5.60
N VAL A 309 -17.28 -2.52 6.67
CA VAL A 309 -17.85 -2.71 8.02
C VAL A 309 -18.63 -1.46 8.45
N ALA A 310 -18.13 -0.26 8.14
CA ALA A 310 -18.85 0.98 8.45
C ALA A 310 -20.20 1.10 7.71
N GLU A 311 -20.30 0.67 6.43
CA GLU A 311 -21.59 0.64 5.72
C GLU A 311 -22.58 -0.32 6.40
N THR A 312 -22.13 -1.51 6.80
CA THR A 312 -22.97 -2.49 7.52
C THR A 312 -23.51 -1.91 8.82
N LEU A 313 -22.64 -1.27 9.63
CA LEU A 313 -23.05 -0.64 10.90
C LEU A 313 -24.12 0.43 10.70
N PHE A 314 -23.97 1.27 9.67
CA PHE A 314 -24.96 2.32 9.35
C PHE A 314 -26.31 1.73 8.95
N MET A 315 -26.30 0.66 8.15
CA MET A 315 -27.53 -0.03 7.74
C MET A 315 -28.24 -0.69 8.93
N ASP A 316 -27.50 -1.29 9.85
CA ASP A 316 -28.08 -1.98 11.01
C ASP A 316 -28.63 -0.99 12.06
N TYR A 317 -27.95 0.12 12.32
CA TYR A 317 -28.48 1.18 13.18
C TYR A 317 -29.76 1.80 12.62
N HIS A 318 -29.84 1.96 11.30
CA HIS A 318 -31.08 2.40 10.65
C HIS A 318 -32.21 1.38 10.86
N ARG A 319 -31.99 0.10 10.52
CA ARG A 319 -33.00 -0.96 10.63
C ARG A 319 -33.47 -1.22 12.06
N GLN A 320 -32.53 -1.26 13.02
CA GLN A 320 -32.82 -1.65 14.40
C GLN A 320 -33.23 -0.47 15.28
N ASN A 321 -32.72 0.74 15.02
CA ASN A 321 -32.90 1.89 15.90
C ASN A 321 -33.54 3.10 15.23
N GLY A 322 -33.85 3.04 13.93
CA GLY A 322 -34.43 4.16 13.20
C GLY A 322 -33.50 5.37 13.10
N VAL A 323 -32.18 5.18 13.22
CA VAL A 323 -31.22 6.27 13.04
C VAL A 323 -31.31 6.78 11.60
N ASP A 324 -31.34 8.10 11.45
CA ASP A 324 -31.44 8.76 10.14
C ASP A 324 -30.07 8.77 9.46
N THR A 325 -29.76 7.71 8.71
CA THR A 325 -28.44 7.47 8.13
C THR A 325 -28.38 7.83 6.65
N ARG A 326 -27.20 8.28 6.19
CA ARG A 326 -26.86 8.52 4.79
C ARG A 326 -25.52 7.84 4.49
N ILE A 327 -25.39 7.17 3.35
CA ILE A 327 -24.13 6.53 2.94
C ILE A 327 -23.74 7.09 1.57
N VAL A 328 -22.55 7.68 1.49
CA VAL A 328 -21.95 8.10 0.21
C VAL A 328 -20.76 7.21 -0.11
N ARG A 329 -20.64 6.78 -1.37
CA ARG A 329 -19.44 6.14 -1.92
C ARG A 329 -18.72 7.14 -2.81
N ILE A 330 -17.66 7.74 -2.26
CA ILE A 330 -16.91 8.81 -2.92
C ILE A 330 -15.89 8.22 -3.89
N PHE A 331 -15.93 8.66 -5.14
CA PHE A 331 -14.90 8.35 -6.14
C PHE A 331 -13.80 9.40 -6.14
N ASN A 332 -12.73 9.15 -6.90
CA ASN A 332 -11.56 10.02 -7.01
C ASN A 332 -11.94 11.51 -7.11
N THR A 333 -11.56 12.26 -6.07
CA THR A 333 -11.89 13.68 -5.95
C THR A 333 -10.62 14.51 -5.78
N PHE A 334 -10.58 15.66 -6.42
CA PHE A 334 -9.45 16.60 -6.37
C PHE A 334 -9.90 18.05 -6.17
N GLY A 335 -8.99 18.91 -5.70
CA GLY A 335 -9.26 20.32 -5.49
C GLY A 335 -8.25 20.98 -4.54
N PRO A 336 -8.44 22.29 -4.25
CA PRO A 336 -7.67 23.00 -3.23
C PRO A 336 -7.67 22.29 -1.87
N LYS A 337 -6.63 22.53 -1.05
CA LYS A 337 -6.40 21.94 0.28
C LYS A 337 -6.03 20.45 0.31
N MET A 338 -5.87 19.80 -0.84
CA MET A 338 -5.19 18.50 -0.91
C MET A 338 -3.75 18.62 -0.40
N LEU A 339 -3.19 17.52 0.12
CA LEU A 339 -1.76 17.44 0.43
C LEU A 339 -0.97 17.31 -0.88
N GLU A 340 0.13 18.04 -0.99
CA GLU A 340 1.01 18.02 -2.17
C GLU A 340 1.61 16.63 -2.42
N ASN A 341 1.89 15.89 -1.34
CA ASN A 341 2.50 14.56 -1.34
C ASN A 341 1.51 13.44 -0.99
N ASP A 342 0.22 13.61 -1.30
CA ASP A 342 -0.82 12.62 -0.96
C ASP A 342 -0.74 11.30 -1.76
N GLY A 343 0.23 11.17 -2.67
CA GLY A 343 0.45 9.98 -3.47
C GLY A 343 -0.56 9.77 -4.61
N ARG A 344 -1.47 10.72 -4.84
CA ARG A 344 -2.47 10.67 -5.92
C ARG A 344 -1.94 11.33 -7.20
N VAL A 345 -2.40 10.85 -8.36
CA VAL A 345 -1.89 11.28 -9.68
C VAL A 345 -2.05 12.78 -9.94
N VAL A 346 -3.20 13.37 -9.58
CA VAL A 346 -3.47 14.80 -9.80
C VAL A 346 -2.52 15.70 -9.01
N SER A 347 -2.32 15.41 -7.71
CA SER A 347 -1.39 16.17 -6.88
C SER A 347 0.05 16.02 -7.36
N ASN A 348 0.47 14.80 -7.72
CA ASN A 348 1.82 14.55 -8.23
C ASN A 348 2.09 15.33 -9.52
N PHE A 349 1.18 15.29 -10.50
CA PHE A 349 1.37 16.00 -11.77
C PHE A 349 1.44 17.51 -11.58
N ILE A 350 0.56 18.08 -10.75
CA ILE A 350 0.58 19.53 -10.52
C ILE A 350 1.89 19.95 -9.83
N VAL A 351 2.33 19.21 -8.80
CA VAL A 351 3.58 19.52 -8.09
C VAL A 351 4.79 19.37 -9.00
N GLN A 352 4.88 18.31 -9.80
CA GLN A 352 5.94 18.11 -10.80
C GLN A 352 5.97 19.28 -11.80
N ALA A 353 4.82 19.61 -12.38
CA ALA A 353 4.71 20.71 -13.35
C ALA A 353 5.09 22.07 -12.75
N LEU A 354 4.66 22.37 -11.52
CA LEU A 354 4.97 23.63 -10.85
C LEU A 354 6.48 23.76 -10.58
N ARG A 355 7.13 22.67 -10.15
CA ARG A 355 8.59 22.59 -9.89
C ARG A 355 9.44 22.55 -11.16
N GLY A 356 8.83 22.30 -12.32
CA GLY A 356 9.55 22.14 -13.58
C GLY A 356 10.14 20.74 -13.79
N ASP A 357 9.67 19.75 -13.02
CA ASP A 357 10.02 18.34 -13.18
C ASP A 357 9.23 17.69 -14.34
N ASP A 358 9.76 16.59 -14.89
CA ASP A 358 9.04 15.80 -15.89
C ASP A 358 7.79 15.11 -15.27
N LEU A 359 6.67 15.15 -15.97
CA LEU A 359 5.44 14.46 -15.55
C LEU A 359 5.62 12.96 -15.74
N THR A 360 5.45 12.21 -14.67
CA THR A 360 5.69 10.77 -14.67
C THR A 360 4.40 10.01 -14.96
N ILE A 361 4.22 9.53 -16.19
CA ILE A 361 3.08 8.68 -16.56
C ILE A 361 3.51 7.23 -16.56
N TYR A 362 2.80 6.38 -15.83
CA TYR A 362 3.03 4.94 -15.90
C TYR A 362 2.23 4.30 -17.04
N GLY A 363 2.82 3.40 -17.81
CA GLY A 363 2.26 2.81 -19.02
C GLY A 363 2.22 3.75 -20.23
N SER A 364 1.34 3.42 -21.18
CA SER A 364 1.08 4.26 -22.36
C SER A 364 0.38 5.58 -22.01
N GLY A 365 -0.21 5.68 -20.82
CA GLY A 365 -1.05 6.81 -20.41
C GLY A 365 -2.49 6.74 -20.92
N GLU A 366 -2.86 5.67 -21.63
CA GLU A 366 -4.21 5.43 -22.17
C GLU A 366 -5.19 4.89 -21.14
N GLN A 367 -4.73 4.52 -19.94
CA GLN A 367 -5.60 4.13 -18.85
C GLN A 367 -6.47 5.31 -18.42
N THR A 368 -7.76 5.03 -18.24
CA THR A 368 -8.75 6.06 -17.90
C THR A 368 -9.02 6.12 -16.41
N ARG A 369 -9.30 7.33 -15.92
CA ARG A 369 -9.80 7.58 -14.56
C ARG A 369 -10.89 8.64 -14.60
N SER A 370 -11.84 8.50 -13.69
CA SER A 370 -12.78 9.56 -13.34
C SER A 370 -12.19 10.53 -12.33
N PHE A 371 -12.42 11.83 -12.50
CA PHE A 371 -12.05 12.86 -11.51
C PHE A 371 -13.22 13.79 -11.22
N CYS A 372 -13.65 13.83 -9.96
CA CYS A 372 -14.66 14.75 -9.47
C CYS A 372 -14.00 15.97 -8.81
N TYR A 373 -14.47 17.17 -9.10
CA TYR A 373 -13.98 18.37 -8.42
C TYR A 373 -14.60 18.50 -7.02
N VAL A 374 -13.84 19.01 -6.06
CA VAL A 374 -14.24 19.04 -4.64
C VAL A 374 -15.54 19.79 -4.37
N ASP A 375 -15.83 20.87 -5.10
CA ASP A 375 -17.06 21.64 -4.91
C ASP A 375 -18.29 20.82 -5.33
N ASP A 376 -18.21 20.07 -6.44
CA ASP A 376 -19.27 19.16 -6.88
C ASP A 376 -19.48 18.04 -5.87
N LEU A 377 -18.40 17.48 -5.30
CA LEU A 377 -18.49 16.50 -4.21
C LEU A 377 -19.24 17.09 -3.02
N VAL A 378 -18.81 18.26 -2.52
CA VAL A 378 -19.38 18.90 -1.33
C VAL A 378 -20.86 19.22 -1.53
N GLU A 379 -21.24 19.75 -2.69
CA GLU A 379 -22.64 19.98 -3.06
C GLU A 379 -23.45 18.66 -3.02
N GLY A 380 -22.88 17.57 -3.56
CA GLY A 380 -23.50 16.25 -3.51
C GLY A 380 -23.68 15.73 -2.08
N LEU A 381 -22.69 15.92 -1.19
CA LEU A 381 -22.77 15.56 0.23
C LEU A 381 -23.87 16.34 0.96
N ILE A 382 -23.95 17.65 0.72
CA ILE A 382 -24.96 18.53 1.33
C ILE A 382 -26.36 18.14 0.86
N ARG A 383 -26.54 17.85 -0.43
CA ARG A 383 -27.82 17.36 -0.96
C ARG A 383 -28.21 16.02 -0.38
N LEU A 384 -27.28 15.06 -0.33
CA LEU A 384 -27.55 13.75 0.26
C LEU A 384 -27.96 13.88 1.73
N MET A 385 -27.27 14.74 2.49
CA MET A 385 -27.62 15.02 3.88
C MET A 385 -29.03 15.61 4.02
N ASN A 386 -29.45 16.51 3.14
CA ASN A 386 -30.69 17.27 3.32
C ASN A 386 -31.88 16.75 2.50
N THR A 387 -31.70 15.71 1.70
CA THR A 387 -32.78 15.11 0.91
C THR A 387 -33.63 14.18 1.79
N GLU A 388 -34.94 14.33 1.64
CA GLU A 388 -35.94 13.44 2.23
C GLU A 388 -36.63 12.66 1.10
N LYS A 389 -36.22 11.40 0.93
CA LYS A 389 -36.81 10.48 -0.05
C LYS A 389 -36.84 9.06 0.51
N GLU A 390 -37.77 8.26 0.01
CA GLU A 390 -37.77 6.83 0.27
C GLU A 390 -36.44 6.22 -0.19
N THR A 391 -35.86 5.32 0.61
CA THR A 391 -34.55 4.67 0.39
C THR A 391 -33.30 5.55 0.49
N ILE A 392 -33.38 6.79 1.00
CA ILE A 392 -32.23 7.70 1.13
C ILE A 392 -31.10 7.17 2.04
N ASN A 393 -31.41 6.17 2.86
CA ASN A 393 -30.46 5.44 3.71
C ASN A 393 -29.56 4.46 2.93
N LEU A 394 -29.91 4.11 1.69
CA LEU A 394 -29.08 3.23 0.84
C LEU A 394 -27.86 4.00 0.29
N PRO A 395 -26.76 3.29 -0.04
CA PRO A 395 -25.58 3.92 -0.61
C PRO A 395 -25.86 4.70 -1.89
N VAL A 396 -25.19 5.84 -2.04
CA VAL A 396 -25.21 6.68 -3.25
C VAL A 396 -23.79 6.94 -3.72
N ASN A 397 -23.49 6.62 -4.97
CA ASN A 397 -22.24 6.95 -5.63
C ASN A 397 -22.19 8.46 -5.92
N ILE A 398 -21.11 9.12 -5.49
CA ILE A 398 -20.83 10.51 -5.84
C ILE A 398 -19.44 10.57 -6.48
N GLY A 399 -19.42 11.03 -7.72
CA GLY A 399 -18.22 11.11 -8.54
C GLY A 399 -18.54 11.63 -9.94
N ASN A 400 -17.53 11.65 -10.80
CA ASN A 400 -17.69 12.09 -12.17
C ASN A 400 -17.67 10.89 -13.13
N PRO A 401 -18.71 10.63 -13.94
CA PRO A 401 -18.67 9.55 -14.91
C PRO A 401 -17.76 9.86 -16.10
N GLY A 402 -17.34 11.12 -16.28
CA GLY A 402 -16.38 11.51 -17.30
C GLY A 402 -15.02 10.85 -17.06
N GLU A 403 -14.58 10.06 -18.03
CA GLU A 403 -13.29 9.39 -18.02
C GLU A 403 -12.26 10.19 -18.80
N PHE A 404 -11.06 10.27 -18.25
CA PHE A 404 -9.91 10.92 -18.86
C PHE A 404 -8.71 9.99 -18.82
N THR A 405 -7.98 9.92 -19.92
CA THR A 405 -6.68 9.25 -19.99
C THR A 405 -5.66 10.00 -19.15
N MET A 406 -4.59 9.32 -18.69
CA MET A 406 -3.49 10.01 -18.00
C MET A 406 -2.79 11.01 -18.92
N ASN A 407 -2.77 10.74 -20.23
CA ASN A 407 -2.25 11.65 -21.24
C ASN A 407 -3.08 12.93 -21.34
N GLU A 408 -4.41 12.84 -21.30
CA GLU A 408 -5.29 14.02 -21.27
C GLU A 408 -5.11 14.80 -19.97
N LEU A 409 -5.04 14.12 -18.83
CA LEU A 409 -4.80 14.76 -17.54
C LEU A 409 -3.48 15.54 -17.54
N ALA A 410 -2.39 14.94 -18.02
CA ALA A 410 -1.09 15.61 -18.10
C ALA A 410 -1.13 16.86 -18.98
N ARG A 411 -1.82 16.81 -20.14
CA ARG A 411 -1.98 17.97 -21.03
C ARG A 411 -2.83 19.09 -20.41
N GLU A 412 -3.86 18.76 -19.65
CA GLU A 412 -4.67 19.76 -18.95
C GLU A 412 -3.89 20.40 -17.80
N VAL A 413 -3.09 19.62 -17.05
CA VAL A 413 -2.20 20.15 -16.00
C VAL A 413 -1.15 21.09 -16.60
N ALA A 414 -0.51 20.72 -17.72
CA ALA A 414 0.45 21.57 -18.42
C ALA A 414 -0.14 22.93 -18.79
N ARG A 415 -1.35 22.90 -19.38
CA ARG A 415 -2.10 24.11 -19.75
C ARG A 415 -2.43 24.97 -18.53
N ALA A 416 -2.90 24.36 -17.44
CA ALA A 416 -3.28 25.06 -16.23
C ALA A 416 -2.08 25.72 -15.51
N VAL A 417 -0.91 25.09 -15.56
CA VAL A 417 0.35 25.65 -15.02
C VAL A 417 0.96 26.71 -15.94
N GLY A 418 0.63 26.69 -17.23
CA GLY A 418 1.20 27.61 -18.23
C GLY A 418 2.67 27.33 -18.55
N LYS A 419 3.13 26.10 -18.33
CA LYS A 419 4.51 25.66 -18.63
C LYS A 419 4.48 24.49 -19.61
N ASP A 420 5.44 24.46 -20.51
CA ASP A 420 5.72 23.26 -21.29
C ASP A 420 6.27 22.18 -20.35
N VAL A 421 5.61 21.04 -20.32
CA VAL A 421 6.02 19.91 -19.50
C VAL A 421 6.40 18.73 -20.38
N LYS A 422 7.51 18.09 -20.05
CA LYS A 422 7.90 16.84 -20.69
C LYS A 422 7.21 15.68 -19.97
N ILE A 423 6.75 14.71 -20.74
CA ILE A 423 6.14 13.49 -20.21
C ILE A 423 7.20 12.40 -20.23
N LYS A 424 7.49 11.83 -19.06
CA LYS A 424 8.34 10.65 -18.90
C LYS A 424 7.44 9.44 -18.68
N HIS A 425 7.41 8.55 -19.67
CA HIS A 425 6.71 7.27 -19.55
C HIS A 425 7.56 6.29 -18.74
N LEU A 426 7.00 5.78 -17.66
CA LEU A 426 7.50 4.64 -16.90
C LEU A 426 6.62 3.42 -17.20
N PRO A 427 7.06 2.18 -16.96
CA PRO A 427 6.21 1.00 -17.13
C PRO A 427 4.99 1.01 -16.21
N LEU A 428 3.83 0.48 -16.65
CA LEU A 428 2.59 0.49 -15.86
C LEU A 428 2.68 -0.44 -14.63
N PRO A 429 2.47 0.05 -13.39
CA PRO A 429 2.27 -0.78 -12.22
C PRO A 429 1.07 -1.71 -12.43
N PRO A 430 1.23 -3.02 -12.27
CA PRO A 430 0.17 -4.00 -12.53
C PRO A 430 -0.96 -4.00 -11.50
N ASP A 431 -0.81 -3.24 -10.41
CA ASP A 431 -1.80 -3.05 -9.33
C ASP A 431 -2.68 -1.81 -9.53
N ASP A 432 -2.50 -1.04 -10.61
CA ASP A 432 -3.34 0.13 -10.86
C ASP A 432 -4.71 -0.35 -11.38
N PRO A 433 -5.82 -0.19 -10.65
CA PRO A 433 -7.12 -0.74 -11.03
C PRO A 433 -7.45 -0.27 -12.45
N LYS A 434 -7.60 -1.19 -13.41
CA LYS A 434 -7.56 -0.83 -14.84
C LYS A 434 -8.57 0.26 -15.20
N GLN A 435 -9.74 0.27 -14.56
CA GLN A 435 -10.76 1.31 -14.67
C GLN A 435 -11.62 1.39 -13.40
N ARG A 436 -11.90 2.60 -12.92
CA ARG A 436 -12.92 2.88 -11.89
C ARG A 436 -13.76 4.06 -12.39
N GLN A 437 -15.04 3.81 -12.64
CA GLN A 437 -16.00 4.78 -13.15
C GLN A 437 -17.31 4.64 -12.37
N PRO A 438 -17.81 5.73 -11.76
CA PRO A 438 -19.09 5.69 -11.04
C PRO A 438 -20.27 5.66 -12.01
N ASN A 439 -21.23 4.76 -11.79
CA ASN A 439 -22.60 5.02 -12.21
C ASN A 439 -23.23 5.99 -11.19
N ILE A 440 -23.74 7.13 -11.68
CA ILE A 440 -24.34 8.19 -10.87
C ILE A 440 -25.84 8.39 -11.12
N GLU A 441 -26.53 7.45 -11.76
CA GLU A 441 -27.97 7.54 -12.04
C GLU A 441 -28.78 7.68 -10.75
N ARG A 442 -28.38 6.98 -9.69
CA ARG A 442 -29.01 7.11 -8.37
C ARG A 442 -28.88 8.53 -7.81
N ALA A 443 -27.69 9.14 -7.91
CA ALA A 443 -27.48 10.51 -7.45
C ALA A 443 -28.28 11.53 -8.28
N LYS A 444 -28.40 11.31 -9.60
CA LYS A 444 -29.26 12.11 -10.48
C LYS A 444 -30.72 12.06 -10.06
N ASN A 445 -31.25 10.85 -9.88
CA ASN A 445 -32.68 10.65 -9.61
C ASN A 445 -33.07 11.02 -8.17
N LEU A 446 -32.23 10.69 -7.18
CA LEU A 446 -32.50 10.99 -5.79
C LEU A 446 -32.18 12.44 -5.44
N LEU A 447 -31.06 12.98 -5.89
CA LEU A 447 -30.55 14.28 -5.41
C LEU A 447 -30.70 15.41 -6.45
N GLY A 448 -31.10 15.09 -7.69
CA GLY A 448 -31.03 16.05 -8.80
C GLY A 448 -29.60 16.54 -9.03
N TRP A 449 -28.61 15.69 -8.70
CA TRP A 449 -27.19 16.06 -8.67
C TRP A 449 -26.43 15.45 -9.85
N SER A 450 -25.50 16.22 -10.40
CA SER A 450 -24.49 15.78 -11.36
C SER A 450 -23.29 16.72 -11.24
N PRO A 451 -22.06 16.25 -11.52
CA PRO A 451 -20.90 17.12 -11.55
C PRO A 451 -21.07 18.18 -12.64
N THR A 452 -20.72 19.43 -12.32
CA THR A 452 -20.89 20.57 -13.21
C THR A 452 -19.58 21.22 -13.61
N ILE A 453 -18.52 21.02 -12.82
CA ILE A 453 -17.23 21.67 -13.03
C ILE A 453 -16.35 20.79 -13.92
N PRO A 454 -15.97 21.26 -15.13
CA PRO A 454 -15.08 20.52 -16.01
C PRO A 454 -13.69 20.31 -15.38
N LEU A 455 -13.00 19.24 -15.80
CA LEU A 455 -11.66 18.91 -15.32
C LEU A 455 -10.70 20.10 -15.44
N ALA A 456 -10.67 20.76 -16.60
CA ALA A 456 -9.80 21.91 -16.87
C ALA A 456 -10.02 23.07 -15.88
N GLU A 457 -11.27 23.43 -15.60
CA GLU A 457 -11.60 24.49 -14.65
C GLU A 457 -11.18 24.12 -13.22
N GLY A 458 -11.48 22.89 -12.80
CA GLY A 458 -11.09 22.39 -11.49
C GLY A 458 -9.57 22.33 -11.32
N LEU A 459 -8.84 21.95 -12.37
CA LEU A 459 -7.37 21.90 -12.37
C LEU A 459 -6.77 23.30 -12.23
N GLN A 460 -7.28 24.29 -12.95
CA GLN A 460 -6.81 25.67 -12.83
C GLN A 460 -6.89 26.16 -11.38
N LYS A 461 -8.06 26.01 -10.74
CA LYS A 461 -8.26 26.41 -9.33
C LYS A 461 -7.31 25.66 -8.37
N THR A 462 -7.02 24.40 -8.66
CA THR A 462 -6.13 23.56 -7.84
C THR A 462 -4.66 23.97 -8.01
N VAL A 463 -4.25 24.25 -9.25
CA VAL A 463 -2.91 24.75 -9.59
C VAL A 463 -2.67 26.10 -8.94
N ASP A 464 -3.60 27.04 -9.04
CA ASP A 464 -3.49 28.37 -8.42
C ASP A 464 -3.31 28.29 -6.90
N TYR A 465 -3.98 27.31 -6.26
CA TYR A 465 -3.82 27.04 -4.84
C TYR A 465 -2.43 26.49 -4.50
N PHE A 466 -1.94 25.50 -5.25
CA PHE A 466 -0.62 24.91 -5.00
C PHE A 466 0.52 25.88 -5.31
N ALA A 467 0.42 26.68 -6.38
CA ALA A 467 1.42 27.69 -6.72
C ALA A 467 1.64 28.68 -5.57
N LYS A 468 0.56 29.27 -5.04
CA LYS A 468 0.62 30.19 -3.89
C LYS A 468 1.22 29.56 -2.63
N ARG A 469 0.99 28.26 -2.43
CA ARG A 469 1.45 27.53 -1.24
C ARG A 469 2.93 27.19 -1.34
N ILE A 470 3.41 26.80 -2.53
CA ILE A 470 4.83 26.54 -2.80
C ILE A 470 5.63 27.85 -2.66
N GLU A 471 5.18 28.94 -3.28
CA GLU A 471 5.81 30.27 -3.13
C GLU A 471 5.94 30.68 -1.67
N LYS A 472 4.89 30.48 -0.86
CA LYS A 472 4.92 30.80 0.57
C LYS A 472 5.93 29.95 1.34
N SER A 473 6.04 28.65 1.02
CA SER A 473 7.00 27.75 1.67
C SER A 473 8.46 28.06 1.34
N GLU A 474 8.73 28.62 0.15
CA GLU A 474 10.06 29.05 -0.27
C GLU A 474 10.47 30.40 0.33
N ILE A 475 9.51 31.23 0.75
CA ILE A 475 9.75 32.53 1.41
C ILE A 475 9.94 32.37 2.93
N GLU A 476 9.29 31.38 3.54
CA GLU A 476 9.32 31.12 5.00
C GLU A 476 10.42 30.14 5.44
N GLY A 477 11.07 29.45 4.49
CA GLY A 477 12.22 28.56 4.72
C GLY A 477 13.55 29.26 4.49
#